data_AF-A0A7J8PSR5-F1
#
_entry.id   AF-A0A7J8PSR5-F1
#
_cell.length_a   1.000
_cell.length_b   1.000
_cell.length_c   1.000
_cell.angle_alpha   90.00
_cell.angle_beta   90.00
_cell.angle_gamma   90.00
#
_symmetry.space_group_name_H-M   'P 1'
#
loop_
_entity.id
_entity.type
_entity.pdbx_description
1 polymer ?
#
loop_
_entity_poly.entity_id
_entity_poly.type
_entity_poly.pdbx_seq_one_letter_code
_entity_poly.pdbx_strand_id
1 'polypeptide(L)'
;MAELENPSLMPNLITYLSCLLHKVAESNDVNCRFQPQKVSVFHGLTRPTISIQSYLDRIYKYANCSPSCFIVAYIYLDRFAQKQPTLPINSFNVHRLLITSVMVAAKFMDD
;
A
#
# COMPACT_ATOMS: atom_id res chain seq x y z
N MET A 1 21.78 -1.62 16.11
CA MET A 1 20.80 -1.36 15.04
C MET A 1 21.54 -0.59 13.94
N ALA A 2 22.36 -1.31 13.19
CA ALA A 2 23.27 -0.75 12.20
C ALA A 2 22.86 -1.29 10.83
N GLU A 3 21.75 -0.76 10.32
CA GLU A 3 21.42 -0.86 8.90
C GLU A 3 20.83 0.49 8.47
N LEU A 4 21.66 1.35 7.87
CA LEU A 4 21.32 1.96 6.57
C LEU A 4 22.54 2.68 6.00
N GLU A 5 23.26 1.97 5.15
CA GLU A 5 24.43 2.46 4.39
C GLU A 5 24.01 3.21 3.10
N ASN A 6 22.77 3.68 2.97
CA ASN A 6 22.36 4.49 1.83
C ASN A 6 21.18 5.44 2.17
N PRO A 7 21.40 6.74 2.34
CA PRO A 7 20.36 7.70 2.74
C PRO A 7 19.22 7.86 1.71
N SER A 8 19.41 7.36 0.48
CA SER A 8 18.41 7.42 -0.59
C SER A 8 17.48 6.21 -0.69
N LEU A 9 17.74 5.14 0.08
CA LEU A 9 17.08 3.85 -0.12
C LEU A 9 15.57 3.90 0.17
N MET A 10 15.16 4.50 1.29
CA MET A 10 13.74 4.64 1.65
C MET A 10 12.96 5.57 0.71
N PRO A 11 13.45 6.78 0.38
CA PRO A 11 12.81 7.62 -0.64
C PRO A 11 12.62 6.93 -1.99
N ASN A 12 13.62 6.17 -2.45
CA ASN A 12 13.54 5.41 -3.70
C ASN A 12 12.50 4.29 -3.61
N LEU A 13 12.46 3.56 -2.48
CA LEU A 13 11.47 2.52 -2.25
C LEU A 13 10.04 3.09 -2.23
N ILE A 14 9.82 4.19 -1.51
CA ILE A 14 8.52 4.88 -1.45
C ILE A 14 8.08 5.32 -2.84
N THR A 15 9.00 5.91 -3.61
CA THR A 15 8.73 6.34 -4.99
C THR A 15 8.34 5.15 -5.87
N TYR A 16 9.09 4.04 -5.78
CA TYR A 16 8.81 2.82 -6.53
C TYR A 16 7.46 2.21 -6.16
N LEU A 17 7.20 1.99 -4.86
CA LEU A 17 5.95 1.42 -4.37
C LEU A 17 4.76 2.30 -4.73
N SER A 18 4.89 3.62 -4.61
CA SER A 18 3.86 4.56 -5.04
C SER A 18 3.54 4.41 -6.52
N CYS A 19 4.56 4.47 -7.39
CA CYS A 19 4.38 4.33 -8.83
C CYS A 19 3.74 2.98 -9.22
N LEU A 20 4.16 1.89 -8.57
CA LEU A 20 3.61 0.56 -8.82
C LEU A 20 2.13 0.48 -8.40
N LEU A 21 1.82 0.87 -7.15
CA LEU A 21 0.46 0.82 -6.62
C LEU A 21 -0.48 1.77 -7.36
N HIS A 22 0.02 2.91 -7.84
CA HIS A 22 -0.74 3.82 -8.67
C HIS A 22 -1.14 3.17 -9.99
N LYS A 23 -0.18 2.57 -10.71
CA LYS A 23 -0.44 1.86 -11.98
C LYS A 23 -1.42 0.69 -11.80
N VAL A 24 -1.25 -0.09 -10.73
CA VAL A 24 -2.16 -1.20 -10.41
C VAL A 24 -3.57 -0.69 -10.13
N ALA A 25 -3.71 0.36 -9.32
CA ALA A 25 -4.99 0.95 -8.99
C ALA A 25 -5.71 1.51 -10.23
N GLU A 26 -5.01 2.26 -11.08
CA GLU A 26 -5.59 2.80 -12.31
C GLU A 26 -5.99 1.71 -13.31
N SER A 27 -5.15 0.68 -13.50
CA SER A 27 -5.48 -0.45 -14.36
C SER A 27 -6.74 -1.18 -13.87
N ASN A 28 -6.86 -1.38 -12.56
CA ASN A 28 -8.01 -2.04 -11.96
C ASN A 28 -9.27 -1.17 -11.96
N ASP A 29 -9.16 0.16 -11.85
CA ASP A 29 -10.29 1.10 -12.00
C ASP A 29 -10.94 0.97 -13.39
N VAL A 30 -10.12 0.80 -14.44
CA VAL A 30 -10.61 0.61 -15.82
C VAL A 30 -11.29 -0.75 -15.99
N ASN A 31 -10.68 -1.81 -15.45
CA ASN A 31 -11.20 -3.19 -15.54
C ASN A 31 -12.46 -3.44 -14.68
N CYS A 32 -12.70 -2.58 -13.69
CA CYS A 32 -13.83 -2.64 -12.74
C CYS A 32 -15.21 -2.70 -13.42
N ARG A 33 -15.35 -2.16 -14.63
CA ARG A 33 -16.64 -2.09 -15.36
C ARG A 33 -17.24 -3.45 -15.72
N PHE A 34 -16.47 -4.53 -15.62
CA PHE A 34 -16.86 -5.86 -16.11
C PHE A 34 -17.03 -6.91 -15.01
N GLN A 35 -16.83 -6.57 -13.73
CA GLN A 35 -16.90 -7.55 -12.64
C GLN A 35 -17.71 -7.06 -11.43
N PRO A 36 -18.57 -7.91 -10.85
CA PRO A 36 -19.29 -7.58 -9.62
C PRO A 36 -18.29 -7.43 -8.47
N GLN A 37 -18.05 -6.19 -8.04
CA GLN A 37 -17.17 -5.90 -6.92
C GLN A 37 -17.91 -6.06 -5.59
N LYS A 38 -17.35 -6.86 -4.68
CA LYS A 38 -17.81 -6.86 -3.29
C LYS A 38 -17.33 -5.57 -2.61
N VAL A 39 -18.23 -4.89 -1.92
CA VAL A 39 -17.84 -3.78 -1.04
C VAL A 39 -17.13 -4.37 0.18
N SER A 40 -15.89 -3.95 0.40
CA SER A 40 -15.09 -4.35 1.58
C SER A 40 -14.94 -3.19 2.54
N VAL A 41 -14.54 -3.48 3.77
CA VAL A 41 -14.20 -2.47 4.80
C VAL A 41 -13.06 -1.53 4.38
N PHE A 42 -12.28 -1.92 3.38
CA PHE A 42 -11.19 -1.12 2.83
C PHE A 42 -11.67 -0.14 1.76
N HIS A 43 -12.92 -0.21 1.30
CA HIS A 43 -13.42 0.65 0.25
C HIS A 43 -13.88 2.00 0.82
N GLY A 44 -13.27 3.09 0.36
CA GLY A 44 -13.70 4.45 0.67
C GLY A 44 -14.95 4.86 -0.12
N LEU A 45 -15.75 5.76 0.45
CA LEU A 45 -16.90 6.36 -0.26
C LEU A 45 -16.46 7.29 -1.39
N THR A 46 -15.26 7.87 -1.26
CA THR A 46 -14.67 8.80 -2.23
C THR A 46 -13.19 8.48 -2.39
N ARG A 47 -12.63 8.84 -3.56
CA ARG A 47 -11.19 8.76 -3.81
C ARG A 47 -10.45 9.75 -2.88
N PRO A 48 -9.41 9.32 -2.15
CA PRO A 48 -8.61 10.24 -1.36
C PRO A 48 -7.96 11.33 -2.23
N THR A 49 -7.93 12.57 -1.72
CA THR A 49 -7.29 13.72 -2.41
C THR A 49 -5.77 13.69 -2.31
N ILE A 50 -5.23 12.97 -1.32
CA ILE A 50 -3.79 12.78 -1.15
C ILE A 50 -3.28 11.68 -2.09
N SER A 51 -2.13 11.91 -2.72
CA SER A 51 -1.46 10.92 -3.57
C SER A 51 -0.96 9.72 -2.74
N ILE A 52 -0.74 8.58 -3.39
CA ILE A 52 -0.18 7.39 -2.74
C ILE A 52 1.23 7.70 -2.21
N GLN A 53 2.04 8.45 -2.96
CA GLN A 53 3.38 8.86 -2.56
C GLN A 53 3.36 9.70 -1.28
N SER A 54 2.60 10.80 -1.29
CA SER A 54 2.50 11.67 -0.11
C SER A 54 1.90 10.95 1.09
N TYR A 55 1.05 9.94 0.86
CA TYR A 55 0.54 9.10 1.93
C TYR A 55 1.62 8.16 2.49
N LEU A 56 2.39 7.49 1.64
CA LEU A 56 3.54 6.67 2.05
C LEU A 56 4.60 7.49 2.80
N ASP A 57 4.94 8.68 2.32
CA ASP A 57 5.87 9.60 3.01
C ASP A 57 5.38 9.93 4.42
N ARG A 58 4.07 10.15 4.59
CA ARG A 58 3.47 10.37 5.91
C ARG A 58 3.56 9.13 6.79
N ILE A 59 3.29 7.94 6.25
CA ILE A 59 3.43 6.69 6.99
C ILE A 59 4.88 6.53 7.45
N TYR A 60 5.85 6.70 6.55
CA TYR A 60 7.27 6.62 6.87
C TYR A 60 7.67 7.62 7.96
N LYS A 61 7.18 8.86 7.87
CA LYS A 61 7.49 9.91 8.84
C LYS A 61 6.87 9.68 10.22
N TYR A 62 5.66 9.13 10.30
CA TYR A 62 4.86 9.12 11.54
C TYR A 62 4.63 7.74 12.15
N ALA A 63 4.73 6.65 11.39
CA ALA A 63 4.45 5.30 11.90
C ALA A 63 5.57 4.74 12.79
N ASN A 64 6.78 5.31 12.72
CA ASN A 64 7.94 4.88 13.50
C ASN A 64 8.17 3.35 13.44
N CYS A 65 8.16 2.80 12.23
CA CYS A 65 8.36 1.37 11.97
C CYS A 65 9.62 1.15 11.13
N SER A 66 10.17 -0.07 11.18
CA SER A 66 11.38 -0.41 10.45
C SER A 66 11.18 -0.33 8.93
N PRO A 67 12.21 0.05 8.16
CA PRO A 67 12.22 0.00 6.69
C PRO A 67 11.70 -1.31 6.08
N SER A 68 12.00 -2.45 6.72
CA SER A 68 11.55 -3.79 6.33
C SER A 68 10.02 -3.93 6.32
N CYS A 69 9.30 -3.19 7.16
CA CYS A 69 7.85 -3.22 7.25
C CYS A 69 7.17 -2.80 5.94
N PHE A 70 7.79 -1.91 5.14
CA PHE A 70 7.27 -1.52 3.83
C PHE A 70 7.38 -2.64 2.79
N ILE A 71 8.46 -3.42 2.84
CA ILE A 71 8.65 -4.60 1.97
C ILE A 71 7.65 -5.69 2.34
N VAL A 72 7.49 -5.97 3.64
CA VAL A 72 6.52 -6.94 4.13
C VAL A 72 5.09 -6.51 3.80
N ALA A 73 4.77 -5.21 3.93
CA ALA A 73 3.48 -4.67 3.54
C ALA A 73 3.19 -4.86 2.05
N TYR A 74 4.18 -4.68 1.18
CA TYR A 74 4.05 -4.99 -0.25
C TYR A 74 3.72 -6.47 -0.48
N ILE A 75 4.42 -7.39 0.19
CA ILE A 75 4.15 -8.83 0.12
C ILE A 75 2.71 -9.14 0.58
N TYR A 76 2.21 -8.47 1.62
CA TYR A 76 0.83 -8.63 2.07
C TYR A 76 -0.18 -8.16 1.03
N LEU A 77 0.07 -7.02 0.36
CA LEU A 77 -0.80 -6.53 -0.72
C LEU A 77 -0.81 -7.47 -1.93
N ASP A 78 0.36 -7.97 -2.33
CA ASP A 78 0.48 -8.95 -3.43
C ASP A 78 -0.29 -10.25 -3.12
N ARG A 79 -0.08 -10.81 -1.91
CA ARG A 79 -0.84 -11.98 -1.45
C ARG A 79 -2.34 -11.71 -1.35
N PHE A 80 -2.74 -10.52 -0.93
CA PHE A 80 -4.14 -10.13 -0.87
C PHE A 80 -4.76 -10.12 -2.27
N ALA A 81 -4.09 -9.51 -3.25
CA ALA A 81 -4.56 -9.46 -4.64
C ALA A 81 -4.72 -10.87 -5.25
N GLN A 82 -3.80 -11.79 -4.96
CA GLN A 82 -3.88 -13.18 -5.44
C GLN A 82 -5.01 -13.97 -4.77
N LYS A 83 -5.22 -13.79 -3.46
CA LYS A 83 -6.23 -14.54 -2.69
C LYS A 83 -7.64 -13.98 -2.81
N GLN A 84 -7.79 -12.70 -3.17
CA GLN A 84 -9.07 -12.01 -3.23
C GLN A 84 -9.31 -11.41 -4.63
N PRO A 85 -9.49 -12.23 -5.68
CA PRO A 85 -9.67 -11.75 -7.04
C PRO A 85 -10.93 -10.89 -7.21
N THR A 86 -11.94 -11.05 -6.34
CA THR A 86 -13.16 -10.23 -6.35
C THR A 86 -13.01 -8.87 -5.68
N LEU A 87 -11.84 -8.58 -5.09
CA LEU A 87 -11.52 -7.34 -4.37
C LEU A 87 -10.20 -6.74 -4.90
N PRO A 88 -10.16 -6.33 -6.18
CA PRO A 88 -8.93 -5.77 -6.74
C PRO A 88 -8.53 -4.46 -6.04
N ILE A 89 -7.22 -4.24 -5.95
CA ILE A 89 -6.65 -3.00 -5.41
C ILE A 89 -6.95 -1.87 -6.40
N ASN A 90 -7.64 -0.82 -5.97
CA ASN A 90 -8.16 0.24 -6.82
C ASN A 90 -8.07 1.61 -6.12
N SER A 91 -8.42 2.70 -6.81
CA SER A 91 -8.26 4.06 -6.27
C SER A 91 -9.08 4.35 -5.01
N PHE A 92 -10.07 3.53 -4.69
CA PHE A 92 -10.94 3.71 -3.52
C PHE A 92 -10.47 2.95 -2.29
N ASN A 93 -9.64 1.90 -2.46
CA ASN A 93 -9.20 1.05 -1.36
C ASN A 93 -7.69 1.06 -1.10
N VAL A 94 -6.87 1.49 -2.07
CA VAL A 94 -5.40 1.38 -2.00
C VAL A 94 -4.81 2.04 -0.76
N HIS A 95 -5.26 3.24 -0.37
CA HIS A 95 -4.75 3.92 0.82
C HIS A 95 -5.05 3.16 2.12
N ARG A 96 -6.28 2.66 2.26
CA ARG A 96 -6.71 1.92 3.47
C ARG A 96 -6.01 0.56 3.56
N LEU A 97 -5.87 -0.13 2.44
CA LEU A 97 -5.08 -1.36 2.35
C LEU A 97 -3.62 -1.11 2.71
N LEU A 98 -3.03 -0.02 2.20
CA LEU A 98 -1.63 0.29 2.41
C LEU A 98 -1.28 0.51 3.89
N ILE A 99 -2.01 1.39 4.59
CA ILE A 99 -1.77 1.60 6.02
C ILE A 99 -2.02 0.33 6.82
N THR A 100 -3.06 -0.44 6.46
CA THR A 100 -3.37 -1.69 7.15
C THR A 100 -2.20 -2.68 7.02
N SER A 101 -1.69 -2.86 5.80
CA SER A 101 -0.55 -3.74 5.53
C SER A 101 0.71 -3.30 6.27
N VAL A 102 1.01 -1.99 6.30
CA VAL A 102 2.17 -1.47 7.05
C VAL A 102 2.01 -1.67 8.55
N MET A 103 0.85 -1.37 9.13
CA MET A 103 0.63 -1.54 10.57
C MET A 103 0.64 -3.01 11.00
N VAL A 104 0.12 -3.91 10.16
CA VAL A 104 0.21 -5.37 10.42
C VAL A 104 1.66 -5.84 10.34
N ALA A 105 2.43 -5.34 9.35
CA ALA A 105 3.85 -5.65 9.23
C ALA A 105 4.64 -5.14 10.44
N ALA A 106 4.44 -3.87 10.83
CA ALA A 106 5.07 -3.26 11.99
C ALA A 106 4.77 -4.07 13.26
N LYS A 107 3.51 -4.42 13.51
CA LYS A 107 3.13 -5.23 14.69
C LYS A 107 3.81 -6.61 14.75
N PHE A 108 4.20 -7.17 13.61
CA PHE A 108 4.82 -8.49 13.54
C PHE A 108 6.35 -8.43 13.52
N MET A 109 6.92 -7.38 12.92
CA MET A 109 8.35 -7.24 12.67
C MET A 109 9.06 -6.38 13.71
N ASP A 110 8.37 -5.38 14.25
CA ASP A 110 8.90 -4.44 15.24
C ASP A 110 8.31 -4.80 16.62
N ASP A 111 9.20 -5.05 17.60
CA ASP A 111 8.87 -5.33 19.01
C ASP A 111 8.67 -4.05 19.85
#